data_AF-A0A814GGL6-F1
#
_entry.id   AF-A0A814GGL6-F1
#
_cell.length_a   1.000
_cell.length_b   1.000
_cell.length_c   1.000
_cell.angle_alpha   90.00
_cell.angle_beta   90.00
_cell.angle_gamma   90.00
#
_symmetry.space_group_name_H-M   'P 1'
#
loop_
_entity.id
_entity.type
_entity.pdbx_description
1 polymer ?
#
loop_
_entity_poly.entity_id
_entity_poly.type
_entity_poly.pdbx_seq_one_letter_code
_entity_poly.pdbx_strand_id
1 'polypeptide(L)'
;MLNKALLEQDIDTLYSIRYFIKDLHLQLQQLYTDSQPATNLNTVYRGQLMKNKEFDKRIRNNVGGFFSVSGFLSTTLDRDCASRYAGDGSRCEQEQSVLFQIDIDRSVNKFPYADISLNSAFGETEKEILFSMGAIFRIEALSESKPGLWIVKLKLTGEEDNELRQLTEYMAEKIFVVSPLYSLARLLLEMGDYKRAEQICIRLLKDECITKNWKSLAGVHNALGLIYHQTGDKVKAIEYYEKSIELQSETAVVTLVAPYANLASLYDEDGQYEKADMCQSKALQIVLSSPNIDQMHLANCYNKFGEAFREEHQFEKALPMYKAALAIWLKYLPANHPNIAAVYNNIATLYSDQEQYDEAVFYYNKTLQLQINTLPENHPEFAVTYHNLSKAFFRQEKLIEAVEHIRMACKINSLVFPIDHHRVIESQQWRDELEAQHSYSDEDYTRAEEFLKRRVEDEVRSLPADHEDLILHRFTLARALYYQEKLEEALQHMKIAYTSRSATLPADHHTVIQYHKWLQGIKATIKEYEENTDVEKTNS
;
A
#
# COMPACT_ATOMS: atom_id res chain seq x y z
N MET A 1 22.88 -16.05 -18.68
CA MET A 1 21.94 -14.92 -18.55
C MET A 1 22.06 -14.26 -17.18
N LEU A 2 21.81 -14.99 -16.08
CA LEU A 2 21.95 -14.45 -14.72
C LEU A 2 23.37 -13.93 -14.40
N ASN A 3 24.44 -14.70 -14.65
CA ASN A 3 25.82 -14.22 -14.39
C ASN A 3 26.16 -12.96 -15.21
N LYS A 4 25.68 -12.89 -16.46
CA LYS A 4 25.84 -11.70 -17.30
C LYS A 4 25.08 -10.49 -16.73
N ALA A 5 23.83 -10.69 -16.31
CA ALA A 5 23.02 -9.63 -15.68
C ALA A 5 23.61 -9.16 -14.33
N LEU A 6 24.19 -10.07 -13.54
CA LEU A 6 24.89 -9.75 -12.29
C LEU A 6 26.21 -9.00 -12.52
N LEU A 7 26.93 -9.33 -13.59
CA LEU A 7 28.14 -8.61 -14.00
C LEU A 7 27.80 -7.21 -14.51
N GLU A 8 26.78 -7.09 -15.36
CA GLU A 8 26.37 -5.82 -15.99
C GLU A 8 25.47 -4.96 -15.09
N GLN A 9 25.02 -5.48 -13.93
CA GLN A 9 23.99 -4.85 -13.08
C GLN A 9 22.74 -4.46 -13.86
N ASP A 10 22.29 -5.32 -14.78
CA ASP A 10 21.05 -5.12 -15.53
C ASP A 10 19.86 -5.31 -14.59
N ILE A 11 19.37 -4.20 -14.04
CA ILE A 11 18.32 -4.17 -13.01
C ILE A 11 17.02 -4.79 -13.52
N ASP A 12 16.64 -4.54 -14.78
CA ASP A 12 15.39 -5.04 -15.35
C ASP A 12 15.43 -6.56 -15.50
N THR A 13 16.56 -7.09 -15.99
CA THR A 13 16.77 -8.54 -16.08
C THR A 13 16.85 -9.17 -14.69
N LEU A 14 17.53 -8.56 -13.72
CA LEU A 14 17.59 -9.07 -12.34
C LEU A 14 16.22 -9.08 -11.67
N TYR A 15 15.40 -8.06 -11.90
CA TYR A 15 14.02 -7.98 -11.37
C TYR A 15 13.14 -9.09 -11.93
N SER A 16 13.28 -9.40 -13.23
CA SER A 16 12.54 -10.49 -13.88
C SER A 16 12.90 -11.90 -13.34
N ILE A 17 14.09 -12.06 -12.74
CA ILE A 17 14.64 -13.36 -12.29
C ILE A 17 14.49 -13.58 -10.76
N ARG A 18 13.63 -12.79 -10.09
CA ARG A 18 13.52 -12.72 -8.60
C ARG A 18 13.49 -14.05 -7.83
N TYR A 19 12.87 -15.11 -8.37
CA TYR A 19 12.78 -16.42 -7.71
C TYR A 19 14.15 -17.11 -7.61
N PHE A 20 14.99 -16.98 -8.63
CA PHE A 20 16.33 -17.58 -8.64
C PHE A 20 17.31 -16.85 -7.71
N ILE A 21 17.10 -15.55 -7.47
CA ILE A 21 17.95 -14.73 -6.58
C ILE A 21 17.90 -15.25 -5.13
N LYS A 22 16.72 -15.69 -4.66
CA LYS A 22 16.54 -16.26 -3.32
C LYS A 22 17.23 -17.62 -3.20
N ASP A 23 17.09 -18.48 -4.19
CA ASP A 23 17.70 -19.81 -4.22
C ASP A 23 19.23 -19.73 -4.31
N LEU A 24 19.73 -18.82 -5.15
CA LEU A 24 21.16 -18.52 -5.27
C LEU A 24 21.78 -18.07 -3.95
N HIS A 25 21.06 -17.28 -3.14
CA HIS A 25 21.52 -16.88 -1.81
C HIS A 25 21.77 -18.09 -0.90
N LEU A 26 20.83 -19.05 -0.88
CA LEU A 26 20.92 -20.27 -0.07
C LEU A 26 22.05 -21.18 -0.56
N GLN A 27 22.21 -21.33 -1.88
CA GLN A 27 23.27 -22.14 -2.48
C GLN A 27 24.67 -21.55 -2.21
N LEU A 28 24.83 -20.23 -2.29
CA LEU A 28 26.10 -19.57 -1.94
C LEU A 28 26.45 -19.75 -0.46
N GLN A 29 25.45 -19.73 0.42
CA GLN A 29 25.65 -19.98 1.84
C GLN A 29 26.12 -21.42 2.10
N GLN A 30 25.56 -22.39 1.39
CA GLN A 30 26.01 -23.79 1.44
C GLN A 30 27.44 -23.93 0.91
N LEU A 31 27.74 -23.38 -0.27
CA LEU A 31 29.07 -23.44 -0.88
C LEU A 31 30.16 -22.80 0.00
N TYR A 32 29.87 -21.66 0.64
CA TYR A 32 30.81 -21.06 1.59
C TYR A 32 31.06 -21.96 2.80
N THR A 33 30.02 -22.63 3.31
CA THR A 33 30.13 -23.56 4.45
C THR A 33 30.91 -24.82 4.08
N ASP A 34 30.69 -25.34 2.86
CA ASP A 34 31.31 -26.56 2.34
C ASP A 34 32.76 -26.33 1.87
N SER A 35 33.12 -25.09 1.52
CA SER A 35 34.48 -24.72 1.15
C SER A 35 35.44 -24.79 2.36
N GLN A 36 36.21 -25.87 2.48
CA GLN A 36 37.43 -25.85 3.28
C GLN A 36 38.40 -24.80 2.71
N PRO A 37 39.20 -24.09 3.53
CA PRO A 37 39.99 -22.94 3.11
C PRO A 37 41.18 -23.35 2.24
N ALA A 38 40.92 -23.73 0.99
CA ALA A 38 41.91 -24.15 0.02
C ALA A 38 41.91 -23.18 -1.15
N THR A 39 42.66 -22.07 -1.03
CA THR A 39 43.32 -21.27 -2.09
C THR A 39 43.67 -19.88 -1.55
N ASN A 40 44.78 -19.27 -2.00
CA ASN A 40 45.26 -17.93 -1.62
C ASN A 40 44.40 -16.78 -2.21
N LEU A 41 43.10 -16.74 -1.89
CA LEU A 41 42.21 -15.61 -2.19
C LEU A 41 42.48 -14.48 -1.19
N ASN A 42 43.25 -13.48 -1.62
CA ASN A 42 43.52 -12.24 -0.88
C ASN A 42 42.87 -11.02 -1.55
N THR A 43 42.82 -10.99 -2.89
CA THR A 43 42.32 -9.87 -3.67
C THR A 43 41.51 -10.40 -4.86
N VAL A 44 40.36 -9.79 -5.11
CA VAL A 44 39.51 -10.02 -6.29
C VAL A 44 39.23 -8.71 -7.01
N TYR A 45 38.84 -8.79 -8.27
CA TYR A 45 38.68 -7.65 -9.17
C TYR A 45 37.30 -7.63 -9.82
N ARG A 46 36.84 -6.42 -10.13
CA ARG A 46 35.64 -6.20 -10.95
C ARG A 46 35.78 -4.91 -11.73
N GLY A 47 35.56 -4.96 -13.04
CA GLY A 47 35.44 -3.76 -13.87
C GLY A 47 34.00 -3.46 -14.22
N GLN A 48 33.65 -2.17 -14.28
CA GLN A 48 32.37 -1.71 -14.81
C GLN A 48 32.44 -0.24 -15.25
N LEU A 49 31.50 0.17 -16.11
CA LEU A 49 31.21 1.57 -16.39
C LEU A 49 30.27 2.14 -15.33
N MET A 50 30.45 3.41 -14.97
CA MET A 50 29.62 4.10 -13.97
C MET A 50 29.32 5.53 -14.40
N LYS A 51 28.07 5.97 -14.31
CA LYS A 51 27.67 7.35 -14.65
C LYS A 51 28.41 8.37 -13.79
N ASN A 52 28.84 9.48 -14.38
CA ASN A 52 29.66 10.50 -13.70
C ASN A 52 29.06 10.98 -12.38
N LYS A 53 27.75 11.30 -12.37
CA LYS A 53 27.04 11.73 -11.15
C LYS A 53 27.05 10.66 -10.05
N GLU A 54 26.95 9.39 -10.43
CA GLU A 54 26.95 8.28 -9.50
C GLU A 54 28.35 8.01 -8.96
N PHE A 55 29.36 8.04 -9.83
CA PHE A 55 30.76 7.91 -9.44
C PHE A 55 31.18 8.99 -8.45
N ASP A 56 30.83 10.25 -8.72
CA ASP A 56 31.14 11.37 -7.83
C ASP A 56 30.45 11.20 -6.47
N LYS A 57 29.15 10.89 -6.48
CA LYS A 57 28.34 10.78 -5.26
C LYS A 57 28.66 9.54 -4.42
N ARG A 58 28.93 8.39 -5.05
CA ARG A 58 29.08 7.10 -4.36
C ARG A 58 30.53 6.74 -4.05
N ILE A 59 31.47 7.15 -4.90
CA ILE A 59 32.88 6.77 -4.80
C ILE A 59 33.77 7.97 -4.47
N ARG A 60 33.87 8.96 -5.37
CA ARG A 60 34.85 10.06 -5.27
C ARG A 60 34.71 10.87 -3.98
N ASN A 61 33.49 11.21 -3.60
CA ASN A 61 33.22 12.02 -2.41
C ASN A 61 33.12 11.21 -1.11
N ASN A 62 33.18 9.88 -1.18
CA ASN A 62 33.01 8.98 -0.04
C ASN A 62 34.26 8.11 0.23
N VAL A 63 35.45 8.54 -0.20
CA VAL A 63 36.69 7.85 0.18
C VAL A 63 36.82 7.85 1.70
N GLY A 64 37.08 6.69 2.29
CA GLY A 64 37.04 6.44 3.73
C GLY A 64 35.67 5.94 4.24
N GLY A 65 34.60 6.11 3.47
CA GLY A 65 33.25 5.64 3.81
C GLY A 65 32.94 4.21 3.35
N PHE A 66 31.67 3.83 3.46
CA PHE A 66 31.18 2.50 3.09
C PHE A 66 30.55 2.45 1.70
N PHE A 67 30.75 1.33 1.02
CA PHE A 67 30.17 0.98 -0.26
C PHE A 67 29.47 -0.37 -0.13
N SER A 68 28.21 -0.43 -0.55
CA SER A 68 27.43 -1.66 -0.61
C SER A 68 26.77 -1.76 -1.97
N VAL A 69 26.62 -2.98 -2.46
CA VAL A 69 25.88 -3.27 -3.69
C VAL A 69 24.51 -3.80 -3.31
N SER A 70 23.46 -3.34 -3.99
CA SER A 70 22.06 -3.70 -3.71
C SER A 70 21.71 -5.15 -4.12
N GLY A 71 22.61 -5.83 -4.82
CA GLY A 71 22.46 -7.20 -5.32
C GLY A 71 23.73 -8.03 -5.09
N PHE A 72 23.77 -9.23 -5.66
CA PHE A 72 25.00 -10.04 -5.68
C PHE A 72 26.09 -9.34 -6.48
N LEU A 73 27.33 -9.44 -6.03
CA LEU A 73 28.47 -8.81 -6.66
C LEU A 73 29.40 -9.88 -7.23
N SER A 74 29.37 -10.05 -8.56
CA SER A 74 30.27 -10.95 -9.28
C SER A 74 31.64 -10.31 -9.47
N THR A 75 32.69 -11.08 -9.18
CA THR A 75 34.11 -10.68 -9.18
C THR A 75 34.99 -11.82 -9.68
N THR A 76 36.26 -11.53 -9.91
CA THR A 76 37.22 -12.49 -10.46
C THR A 76 38.59 -12.38 -9.83
N LEU A 77 39.35 -13.47 -9.84
CA LEU A 77 40.77 -13.46 -9.50
C LEU A 77 41.65 -12.84 -10.60
N ASP A 78 41.15 -12.73 -11.83
CA ASP A 78 41.89 -12.21 -12.97
C ASP A 78 41.64 -10.72 -13.20
N ARG A 79 42.67 -9.90 -12.92
CA ARG A 79 42.62 -8.45 -13.13
C ARG A 79 42.42 -8.07 -14.60
N ASP A 80 43.03 -8.80 -15.53
CA ASP A 80 42.93 -8.49 -16.96
C ASP A 80 41.54 -8.82 -17.48
N CYS A 81 40.92 -9.89 -16.98
CA CYS A 81 39.52 -10.20 -17.25
C CYS A 81 38.61 -9.07 -16.75
N ALA A 82 38.74 -8.68 -15.48
CA ALA A 82 37.97 -7.57 -14.90
C ALA A 82 38.16 -6.26 -15.68
N SER A 83 39.37 -5.96 -16.14
CA SER A 83 39.67 -4.71 -16.86
C SER A 83 38.93 -4.61 -18.20
N ARG A 84 38.60 -5.74 -18.86
CA ARG A 84 37.80 -5.72 -20.09
C ARG A 84 36.38 -5.20 -19.87
N TYR A 85 35.82 -5.44 -18.68
CA TYR A 85 34.48 -4.96 -18.30
C TYR A 85 34.48 -3.49 -17.84
N ALA A 86 35.61 -2.96 -17.40
CA ALA A 86 35.75 -1.53 -17.08
C ALA A 86 35.76 -0.65 -18.34
N GLY A 87 36.11 -1.22 -19.50
CA GLY A 87 36.34 -0.48 -20.74
C GLY A 87 37.79 0.01 -20.86
N ASP A 88 38.11 0.62 -22.00
CA ASP A 88 39.47 1.04 -22.36
C ASP A 88 39.89 2.42 -21.79
N GLY A 89 39.01 3.07 -21.02
CA GLY A 89 39.23 4.41 -20.47
C GLY A 89 39.12 5.52 -21.52
N SER A 90 38.62 5.25 -22.73
CA SER A 90 38.26 6.31 -23.67
C SER A 90 37.18 7.20 -23.04
N ARG A 91 37.41 8.52 -23.03
CA ARG A 91 36.52 9.50 -22.39
C ARG A 91 35.13 9.44 -23.03
N CYS A 92 34.21 8.72 -22.42
CA CYS A 92 32.79 8.92 -22.66
C CYS A 92 32.34 10.13 -21.84
N GLU A 93 31.70 11.14 -22.45
CA GLU A 93 31.38 12.40 -21.76
C GLU A 93 30.46 12.23 -20.53
N GLN A 94 29.80 11.07 -20.38
CA GLN A 94 28.78 10.82 -19.36
C GLN A 94 29.12 9.70 -18.36
N GLU A 95 30.19 8.92 -18.58
CA GLU A 95 30.53 7.74 -17.77
C GLU A 95 32.04 7.66 -17.47
N GLN A 96 32.37 7.03 -16.34
CA GLN A 96 33.73 6.71 -15.90
C GLN A 96 33.97 5.20 -15.98
N SER A 97 35.16 4.80 -16.44
CA SER A 97 35.63 3.42 -16.32
C SER A 97 36.16 3.18 -14.91
N VAL A 98 35.63 2.17 -14.23
CA VAL A 98 35.98 1.87 -12.83
C VAL A 98 36.44 0.42 -12.71
N LEU A 99 37.62 0.23 -12.12
CA LEU A 99 38.16 -1.06 -11.71
C LEU A 99 38.18 -1.13 -10.18
N PHE A 100 37.31 -1.96 -9.62
CA PHE A 100 37.33 -2.31 -8.21
C PHE A 100 38.41 -3.36 -7.95
N GLN A 101 39.29 -3.06 -7.00
CA GLN A 101 40.21 -4.00 -6.39
C GLN A 101 39.73 -4.24 -4.97
N ILE A 102 39.33 -5.47 -4.64
CA ILE A 102 38.66 -5.80 -3.39
C ILE A 102 39.57 -6.74 -2.60
N ASP A 103 40.04 -6.27 -1.46
CA ASP A 103 40.82 -7.05 -0.52
C ASP A 103 39.88 -7.77 0.46
N ILE A 104 40.07 -9.08 0.57
CA ILE A 104 39.22 -9.97 1.35
C ILE A 104 39.92 -10.29 2.67
N ASP A 105 39.38 -9.77 3.77
CA ASP A 105 39.83 -10.10 5.12
C ASP A 105 39.06 -11.32 5.65
N ARG A 106 39.75 -12.44 5.85
CA ARG A 106 39.14 -13.70 6.30
C ARG A 106 38.77 -13.73 7.78
N SER A 107 39.19 -12.73 8.55
CA SER A 107 38.79 -12.61 9.95
C SER A 107 37.34 -12.15 10.11
N VAL A 108 36.74 -11.63 9.03
CA VAL A 108 35.34 -11.21 8.97
C VAL A 108 34.44 -12.44 8.84
N ASN A 109 33.94 -12.92 9.99
CA ASN A 109 33.26 -14.21 10.12
C ASN A 109 31.76 -14.17 9.74
N LYS A 110 31.39 -13.46 8.67
CA LYS A 110 30.01 -13.38 8.15
C LYS A 110 30.00 -13.64 6.65
N PHE A 111 29.16 -14.57 6.19
CA PHE A 111 29.02 -15.05 4.79
C PHE A 111 28.88 -13.93 3.74
N PRO A 112 29.96 -13.47 3.06
CA PRO A 112 29.83 -12.40 2.09
C PRO A 112 30.08 -12.86 0.65
N TYR A 113 30.60 -14.06 0.41
CA TYR A 113 31.00 -14.54 -0.92
C TYR A 113 31.16 -16.06 -0.99
N ALA A 114 31.24 -16.62 -2.21
CA ALA A 114 31.70 -18.00 -2.45
C ALA A 114 32.41 -18.12 -3.81
N ASP A 115 33.28 -19.12 -3.96
CA ASP A 115 33.84 -19.52 -5.26
C ASP A 115 32.79 -20.31 -6.04
N ILE A 116 32.39 -19.78 -7.19
CA ILE A 116 31.40 -20.41 -8.07
C ILE A 116 31.99 -20.80 -9.42
N SER A 117 33.32 -20.90 -9.52
CA SER A 117 34.02 -21.19 -10.78
C SER A 117 33.48 -22.44 -11.47
N LEU A 118 33.15 -23.50 -10.71
CA LEU A 118 32.59 -24.75 -11.27
C LEU A 118 31.16 -24.61 -11.78
N ASN A 119 30.41 -23.62 -11.29
CA ASN A 119 29.00 -23.38 -11.60
C ASN A 119 28.81 -22.15 -12.51
N SER A 120 29.89 -21.42 -12.78
CA SER A 120 29.89 -20.24 -13.64
C SER A 120 29.76 -20.63 -15.10
N ALA A 121 29.05 -19.81 -15.87
CA ALA A 121 29.06 -19.91 -17.34
C ALA A 121 30.45 -19.67 -17.95
N PHE A 122 31.41 -19.18 -17.17
CA PHE A 122 32.79 -18.90 -17.54
C PHE A 122 33.81 -19.86 -16.90
N GLY A 123 33.36 -20.97 -16.30
CA GLY A 123 34.19 -21.83 -15.44
C GLY A 123 35.47 -22.40 -16.05
N GLU A 124 35.58 -22.46 -17.39
CA GLU A 124 36.80 -22.86 -18.09
C GLU A 124 37.79 -21.70 -18.32
N THR A 125 37.32 -20.46 -18.27
CA THR A 125 38.06 -19.25 -18.66
C THR A 125 38.33 -18.29 -17.49
N GLU A 126 37.51 -18.33 -16.45
CA GLU A 126 37.55 -17.36 -15.36
C GLU A 126 37.21 -18.02 -14.02
N LYS A 127 37.95 -17.61 -12.98
CA LYS A 127 37.64 -17.99 -11.60
C LYS A 127 36.72 -16.94 -10.97
N GLU A 128 35.42 -17.18 -11.08
CA GLU A 128 34.37 -16.27 -10.61
C GLU A 128 34.13 -16.45 -9.10
N ILE A 129 34.24 -15.34 -8.36
CA ILE A 129 33.91 -15.24 -6.94
C ILE A 129 32.67 -14.36 -6.83
N LEU A 130 31.61 -14.88 -6.22
CA LEU A 130 30.33 -14.19 -6.13
C LEU A 130 30.04 -13.78 -4.69
N PHE A 131 29.84 -12.47 -4.47
CA PHE A 131 29.48 -11.90 -3.19
C PHE A 131 27.96 -11.89 -2.99
N SER A 132 27.51 -12.21 -1.77
CA SER A 132 26.11 -12.20 -1.38
C SER A 132 25.53 -10.79 -1.30
N MET A 133 24.20 -10.69 -1.39
CA MET A 133 23.49 -9.45 -1.08
C MET A 133 23.81 -8.98 0.34
N GLY A 134 24.11 -7.68 0.49
CA GLY A 134 24.44 -7.08 1.78
C GLY A 134 25.93 -7.10 2.15
N ALA A 135 26.82 -7.49 1.25
CA ALA A 135 28.26 -7.31 1.45
C ALA A 135 28.61 -5.81 1.49
N ILE A 136 29.32 -5.41 2.55
CA ILE A 136 29.73 -4.02 2.79
C ILE A 136 31.25 -3.95 2.64
N PHE A 137 31.71 -2.89 1.98
CA PHE A 137 33.12 -2.63 1.70
C PHE A 137 33.49 -1.23 2.19
N ARG A 138 34.68 -1.05 2.76
CA ARG A 138 35.25 0.27 3.01
C ARG A 138 36.03 0.73 1.79
N ILE A 139 35.82 1.97 1.37
CA ILE A 139 36.59 2.59 0.27
C ILE A 139 37.92 3.10 0.85
N GLU A 140 38.99 2.34 0.69
CA GLU A 140 40.30 2.70 1.28
C GLU A 140 41.01 3.79 0.48
N ALA A 141 41.00 3.68 -0.85
CA ALA A 141 41.73 4.59 -1.71
C ALA A 141 41.11 4.66 -3.11
N LEU A 142 41.34 5.81 -3.73
CA LEU A 142 40.99 6.08 -5.12
C LEU A 142 42.23 6.54 -5.87
N SER A 143 42.52 5.92 -7.02
CA SER A 143 43.65 6.30 -7.87
C SER A 143 43.29 6.22 -9.34
N GLU A 144 43.79 7.13 -10.15
CA GLU A 144 43.61 7.09 -11.61
C GLU A 144 44.81 6.37 -12.24
N SER A 145 44.56 5.26 -12.95
CA SER A 145 45.64 4.49 -13.57
C SER A 145 46.04 5.04 -14.94
N LYS A 146 45.05 5.51 -15.70
CA LYS A 146 45.17 6.14 -17.03
C LYS A 146 44.00 7.12 -17.15
N PRO A 147 44.07 8.14 -18.03
CA PRO A 147 42.99 9.12 -18.17
C PRO A 147 41.63 8.43 -18.35
N GLY A 148 40.70 8.64 -17.42
CA GLY A 148 39.35 8.05 -17.46
C GLY A 148 39.19 6.66 -16.86
N LEU A 149 40.27 5.98 -16.45
CA LEU A 149 40.24 4.69 -15.75
C LEU A 149 40.62 4.84 -14.28
N TRP A 150 39.62 4.71 -13.41
CA TRP A 150 39.76 4.81 -11.96
C TRP A 150 39.88 3.44 -11.31
N ILE A 151 40.88 3.27 -10.45
CA ILE A 151 41.04 2.12 -9.57
C ILE A 151 40.51 2.50 -8.18
N VAL A 152 39.53 1.74 -7.72
CA VAL A 152 38.92 1.88 -6.39
C VAL A 152 39.38 0.71 -5.54
N LYS A 153 40.13 1.00 -4.47
CA LYS A 153 40.50 -0.02 -3.49
C LYS A 153 39.42 -0.15 -2.45
N LEU A 154 38.90 -1.36 -2.32
CA LEU A 154 37.85 -1.74 -1.39
C LEU A 154 38.39 -2.78 -0.43
N LYS A 155 38.05 -2.66 0.85
CA LYS A 155 38.28 -3.71 1.85
C LYS A 155 36.95 -4.26 2.31
N LEU A 156 36.77 -5.58 2.24
CA LEU A 156 35.59 -6.24 2.80
C LEU A 156 35.52 -5.99 4.31
N THR A 157 34.36 -5.59 4.81
CA THR A 157 34.18 -5.21 6.21
C THR A 157 32.83 -5.67 6.79
N GLY A 158 32.81 -5.86 8.11
CA GLY A 158 31.69 -6.27 8.95
C GLY A 158 31.71 -5.55 10.31
N GLU A 159 31.21 -6.21 11.35
CA GLU A 159 31.02 -5.60 12.68
C GLU A 159 32.32 -5.30 13.44
N GLU A 160 33.46 -5.77 12.94
CA GLU A 160 34.78 -5.43 13.46
C GLU A 160 35.20 -3.98 13.16
N ASP A 161 34.58 -3.34 12.18
CA ASP A 161 34.80 -1.94 11.87
C ASP A 161 34.01 -1.04 12.84
N ASN A 162 34.72 -0.20 13.60
CA ASN A 162 34.12 0.57 14.68
C ASN A 162 33.09 1.61 14.22
N GLU A 163 33.27 2.22 13.05
CA GLU A 163 32.30 3.18 12.50
C GLU A 163 31.07 2.45 11.96
N LEU A 164 31.27 1.31 11.29
CA LEU A 164 30.16 0.48 10.81
C LEU A 164 29.35 -0.09 11.97
N ARG A 165 30.03 -0.53 13.03
CA ARG A 165 29.40 -1.02 14.26
C ARG A 165 28.61 0.09 14.93
N GLN A 166 29.18 1.28 15.12
CA GLN A 166 28.46 2.42 15.69
C GLN A 166 27.26 2.83 14.84
N LEU A 167 27.39 2.81 13.51
CA LEU A 167 26.28 3.08 12.61
C LEU A 167 25.19 1.99 12.72
N THR A 168 25.60 0.72 12.80
CA THR A 168 24.69 -0.42 12.92
C THR A 168 23.99 -0.44 14.27
N GLU A 169 24.68 -0.12 15.36
CA GLU A 169 24.15 0.04 16.72
C GLU A 169 23.22 1.26 16.80
N TYR A 170 23.61 2.40 16.22
CA TYR A 170 22.77 3.59 16.11
C TYR A 170 21.51 3.31 15.28
N MET A 171 21.64 2.61 14.16
CA MET A 171 20.48 2.18 13.36
C MET A 171 19.64 1.16 14.13
N ALA A 172 20.22 0.21 14.86
CA ALA A 172 19.48 -0.74 15.68
C ALA A 172 18.74 -0.04 16.83
N GLU A 173 19.33 1.00 17.41
CA GLU A 173 18.76 1.82 18.49
C GLU A 173 17.66 2.78 17.98
N LYS A 174 17.85 3.37 16.80
CA LYS A 174 16.97 4.41 16.22
C LYS A 174 15.90 3.88 15.26
N ILE A 175 16.17 2.80 14.51
CA ILE A 175 15.32 2.37 13.38
C ILE A 175 14.34 1.27 13.78
N PHE A 176 14.65 0.40 14.74
CA PHE A 176 13.76 -0.53 15.47
C PHE A 176 14.54 -1.83 15.78
N VAL A 177 14.50 -2.29 17.04
CA VAL A 177 14.86 -3.67 17.42
C VAL A 177 13.72 -4.60 17.01
N VAL A 178 13.60 -4.84 15.71
CA VAL A 178 12.63 -5.77 15.15
C VAL A 178 13.41 -6.92 14.57
N SER A 179 13.30 -8.07 15.23
CA SER A 179 13.70 -9.34 14.64
C SER A 179 13.11 -9.43 13.23
N PRO A 180 13.85 -9.92 12.22
CA PRO A 180 13.31 -10.16 10.88
C PRO A 180 12.01 -10.97 10.92
N LEU A 181 11.85 -11.83 11.93
CA LEU A 181 10.62 -12.58 12.19
C LEU A 181 9.46 -11.69 12.66
N TYR A 182 9.70 -10.64 13.45
CA TYR A 182 8.63 -9.70 13.82
C TYR A 182 8.22 -8.82 12.64
N SER A 183 9.16 -8.39 11.78
CA SER A 183 8.82 -7.74 10.50
C SER A 183 7.96 -8.66 9.62
N LEU A 184 8.33 -9.94 9.54
CA LEU A 184 7.55 -10.93 8.80
C LEU A 184 6.15 -11.13 9.41
N ALA A 185 6.04 -11.18 10.75
CA ALA A 185 4.75 -11.29 11.42
C ALA A 185 3.85 -10.08 11.14
N ARG A 186 4.40 -8.86 11.14
CA ARG A 186 3.67 -7.64 10.76
C ARG A 186 3.21 -7.67 9.29
N LEU A 187 4.08 -8.12 8.39
CA LEU A 187 3.72 -8.24 6.98
C LEU A 187 2.62 -9.29 6.75
N LEU A 188 2.67 -10.41 7.48
CA LEU A 188 1.62 -11.43 7.43
C LEU A 188 0.30 -10.91 8.00
N LEU A 189 0.33 -10.08 9.04
CA LEU A 189 -0.83 -9.35 9.57
C LEU A 189 -1.45 -8.44 8.50
N GLU A 190 -0.64 -7.64 7.81
CA GLU A 190 -1.10 -6.74 6.74
C GLU A 190 -1.67 -7.51 5.53
N MET A 191 -1.16 -8.72 5.27
CA MET A 191 -1.68 -9.62 4.23
C MET A 191 -2.89 -10.45 4.68
N GLY A 192 -3.32 -10.35 5.94
CA GLY A 192 -4.44 -11.12 6.49
C GLY A 192 -4.14 -12.60 6.81
N ASP A 193 -2.88 -13.04 6.74
CA ASP A 193 -2.46 -14.41 7.12
C ASP A 193 -2.22 -14.49 8.64
N TYR A 194 -3.30 -14.31 9.38
CA TYR A 194 -3.30 -14.23 10.85
C TYR A 194 -2.74 -15.48 11.52
N LYS A 195 -3.00 -16.66 10.94
CA LYS A 195 -2.55 -17.94 11.48
C LYS A 195 -1.03 -18.08 11.46
N ARG A 196 -0.36 -17.69 10.36
CA ARG A 196 1.10 -17.72 10.30
C ARG A 196 1.72 -16.62 11.13
N ALA A 197 1.10 -15.43 11.15
CA ALA A 197 1.54 -14.33 12.00
C ALA A 197 1.54 -14.75 13.49
N GLU A 198 0.49 -15.45 13.94
CA GLU A 198 0.36 -15.97 15.31
C GLU A 198 1.50 -16.93 15.66
N GLN A 199 1.77 -17.90 14.79
CA GLN A 199 2.84 -18.89 14.99
C GLN A 199 4.21 -18.22 15.16
N ILE A 200 4.49 -17.18 14.38
CA ILE A 200 5.74 -16.44 14.46
C ILE A 200 5.79 -15.61 15.75
N CYS A 201 4.71 -14.94 16.13
CA CYS A 201 4.66 -14.18 17.38
C CYS A 201 4.83 -15.09 18.61
N ILE A 202 4.17 -16.25 18.66
CA ILE A 202 4.35 -17.24 19.73
C ILE A 202 5.80 -17.75 19.78
N ARG A 203 6.45 -17.92 18.63
CA ARG A 203 7.88 -18.29 18.57
C ARG A 203 8.75 -17.17 19.13
N LEU A 204 8.45 -15.91 18.82
CA LEU A 204 9.17 -14.74 19.33
C LEU A 204 9.04 -14.60 20.84
N LEU A 205 7.91 -14.98 21.44
CA LEU A 205 7.75 -15.00 22.90
C LEU A 205 8.66 -16.02 23.60
N LYS A 206 9.23 -16.98 22.88
CA LYS A 206 10.19 -17.97 23.41
C LYS A 206 11.65 -17.58 23.15
N ASP A 207 11.88 -16.49 22.41
CA ASP A 207 13.22 -16.02 22.07
C ASP A 207 13.81 -15.19 23.23
N GLU A 208 14.98 -15.59 23.74
CA GLU A 208 15.66 -14.88 24.82
C GLU A 208 16.02 -13.44 24.46
N CYS A 209 16.34 -13.16 23.19
CA CYS A 209 16.71 -11.82 22.74
C CYS A 209 15.50 -10.87 22.79
N ILE A 210 14.30 -11.38 22.53
CA ILE A 210 13.05 -10.62 22.56
C ILE A 210 12.57 -10.46 24.00
N THR A 211 12.58 -11.53 24.78
CA THR A 211 12.06 -11.51 26.17
C THR A 211 12.91 -10.67 27.11
N LYS A 212 14.22 -10.52 26.86
CA LYS A 212 15.09 -9.60 27.63
C LYS A 212 14.90 -8.13 27.25
N ASN A 213 14.29 -7.83 26.09
CA ASN A 213 14.01 -6.47 25.65
C ASN A 213 12.52 -6.16 25.77
N TRP A 214 12.16 -5.43 26.83
CA TRP A 214 10.76 -5.10 27.12
C TRP A 214 10.05 -4.40 25.94
N LYS A 215 10.75 -3.59 25.13
CA LYS A 215 10.14 -2.89 23.96
C LYS A 215 9.71 -3.89 22.90
N SER A 216 10.60 -4.81 22.55
CA SER A 216 10.34 -5.85 21.56
C SER A 216 9.27 -6.81 22.05
N LEU A 217 9.33 -7.19 23.34
CA LEU A 217 8.32 -8.04 23.96
C LEU A 217 6.93 -7.40 23.95
N ALA A 218 6.82 -6.12 24.33
CA ALA A 218 5.56 -5.39 24.27
C ALA A 218 5.02 -5.26 22.84
N GLY A 219 5.89 -5.04 21.85
CA GLY A 219 5.52 -5.05 20.43
C GLY A 219 4.93 -6.40 19.99
N VAL A 220 5.53 -7.52 20.41
CA VAL A 220 5.02 -8.87 20.13
C VAL A 220 3.66 -9.11 20.80
N HIS A 221 3.47 -8.67 22.04
CA HIS A 221 2.16 -8.75 22.70
C HIS A 221 1.10 -7.90 22.00
N ASN A 222 1.43 -6.69 21.56
CA ASN A 222 0.51 -5.85 20.79
C ASN A 222 0.13 -6.51 19.45
N ALA A 223 1.10 -7.13 18.76
CA ALA A 223 0.83 -7.86 17.53
C ALA A 223 -0.10 -9.07 17.76
N LEU A 224 0.10 -9.83 18.85
CA LEU A 224 -0.82 -10.91 19.23
C LEU A 224 -2.22 -10.39 19.56
N GLY A 225 -2.32 -9.27 20.28
CA GLY A 225 -3.60 -8.60 20.53
C GLY A 225 -4.34 -8.30 19.23
N LEU A 226 -3.64 -7.74 18.24
CA LEU A 226 -4.20 -7.44 16.91
C LEU A 226 -4.63 -8.70 16.16
N ILE A 227 -3.83 -9.76 16.21
CA ILE A 227 -4.18 -11.06 15.59
C ILE A 227 -5.47 -11.61 16.19
N TYR A 228 -5.61 -11.59 17.51
CA TYR A 228 -6.80 -12.11 18.18
C TYR A 228 -8.02 -11.21 17.98
N HIS A 229 -7.83 -9.89 17.89
CA HIS A 229 -8.87 -8.94 17.52
C HIS A 229 -9.42 -9.28 16.13
N GLN A 230 -8.55 -9.41 15.13
CA GLN A 230 -8.94 -9.72 13.76
C GLN A 230 -9.54 -11.12 13.57
N THR A 231 -9.16 -12.08 14.42
CA THR A 231 -9.73 -13.44 14.40
C THR A 231 -10.99 -13.60 15.26
N GLY A 232 -11.41 -12.55 15.97
CA GLY A 232 -12.64 -12.51 16.77
C GLY A 232 -12.52 -13.04 18.21
N ASP A 233 -11.32 -13.43 18.66
CA ASP A 233 -11.07 -13.84 20.05
C ASP A 233 -10.83 -12.61 20.94
N LYS A 234 -11.91 -11.89 21.24
CA LYS A 234 -11.88 -10.62 21.99
C LYS A 234 -11.20 -10.74 23.36
N VAL A 235 -11.38 -11.86 24.06
CA VAL A 235 -10.81 -12.06 25.41
C VAL A 235 -9.30 -12.10 25.34
N LYS A 236 -8.73 -12.89 24.42
CA LYS A 236 -7.28 -12.92 24.24
C LYS A 236 -6.74 -11.61 23.69
N ALA A 237 -7.48 -10.94 22.81
CA ALA A 237 -7.08 -9.64 22.29
C ALA A 237 -6.84 -8.63 23.42
N ILE A 238 -7.82 -8.50 24.34
CA ILE A 238 -7.71 -7.65 25.53
C ILE A 238 -6.52 -8.09 26.39
N GLU A 239 -6.41 -9.38 26.72
CA GLU A 239 -5.33 -9.92 27.55
C GLU A 239 -3.94 -9.55 26.99
N TYR A 240 -3.75 -9.66 25.67
CA TYR A 240 -2.47 -9.37 25.03
C TYR A 240 -2.19 -7.87 24.88
N TYR A 241 -3.22 -7.05 24.67
CA TYR A 241 -3.07 -5.58 24.74
C TYR A 241 -2.72 -5.13 26.16
N GLU A 242 -3.37 -5.68 27.19
CA GLU A 242 -3.06 -5.39 28.59
C GLU A 242 -1.64 -5.83 28.96
N LYS A 243 -1.21 -7.04 28.57
CA LYS A 243 0.19 -7.47 28.73
C LYS A 243 1.19 -6.52 28.06
N SER A 244 0.86 -6.01 26.87
CA SER A 244 1.71 -5.03 26.19
C SER A 244 1.85 -3.73 27.00
N ILE A 245 0.78 -3.30 27.66
CA ILE A 245 0.71 -2.11 28.52
C ILE A 245 1.43 -2.34 29.86
N GLU A 246 1.21 -3.49 30.51
CA GLU A 246 1.76 -3.85 31.82
C GLU A 246 3.30 -3.98 31.83
N LEU A 247 3.89 -4.37 30.70
CA LEU A 247 5.33 -4.60 30.58
C LEU A 247 6.20 -3.33 30.65
N GLN A 248 5.63 -2.13 30.83
CA GLN A 248 6.37 -0.87 30.67
C GLN A 248 6.32 0.03 31.91
N SER A 249 7.50 0.52 32.33
CA SER A 249 7.65 1.59 33.32
C SER A 249 7.29 2.96 32.74
N GLU A 250 6.92 3.90 33.61
CA GLU A 250 6.49 5.29 33.35
C GLU A 250 7.35 6.13 32.37
N THR A 251 8.54 5.66 31.98
CA THR A 251 9.52 6.39 31.18
C THR A 251 9.46 6.12 29.67
N ALA A 252 8.60 5.23 29.16
CA ALA A 252 8.59 4.89 27.75
C ALA A 252 7.24 5.13 27.04
N VAL A 253 7.15 6.31 26.44
CA VAL A 253 5.88 6.98 26.22
C VAL A 253 5.24 6.67 24.85
N VAL A 254 5.99 6.18 23.85
CA VAL A 254 5.44 6.01 22.48
C VAL A 254 4.89 4.60 22.21
N THR A 255 5.47 3.59 22.86
CA THR A 255 5.11 2.17 22.68
C THR A 255 3.76 1.80 23.27
N LEU A 256 3.22 2.63 24.17
CA LEU A 256 1.91 2.46 24.80
C LEU A 256 0.74 2.95 23.95
N VAL A 257 0.99 3.84 23.00
CA VAL A 257 -0.07 4.49 22.21
C VAL A 257 -0.83 3.47 21.36
N ALA A 258 -0.12 2.58 20.68
CA ALA A 258 -0.73 1.57 19.82
C ALA A 258 -1.59 0.55 20.60
N PRO A 259 -1.13 -0.04 21.72
CA PRO A 259 -1.97 -0.90 22.55
C PRO A 259 -3.24 -0.22 23.07
N TYR A 260 -3.14 1.02 23.58
CA TYR A 260 -4.33 1.74 24.05
C TYR A 260 -5.30 2.08 22.91
N ALA A 261 -4.80 2.47 21.74
CA ALA A 261 -5.65 2.76 20.57
C ALA A 261 -6.36 1.49 20.06
N ASN A 262 -5.63 0.37 19.99
CA ASN A 262 -6.21 -0.91 19.57
C ASN A 262 -7.27 -1.42 20.56
N LEU A 263 -7.02 -1.26 21.86
CA LEU A 263 -7.96 -1.63 22.92
C LEU A 263 -9.18 -0.69 22.95
N ALA A 264 -9.01 0.58 22.60
CA ALA A 264 -10.13 1.51 22.41
C ALA A 264 -11.03 1.08 21.25
N SER A 265 -10.45 0.78 20.08
CA SER A 265 -11.18 0.26 18.92
C SER A 265 -11.95 -1.04 19.24
N LEU A 266 -11.32 -1.97 19.97
CA LEU A 266 -11.99 -3.21 20.37
C LEU A 266 -13.17 -2.97 21.33
N TYR A 267 -13.05 -2.02 22.27
CA TYR A 267 -14.15 -1.65 23.15
C TYR A 267 -15.29 -0.93 22.42
N ASP A 268 -14.97 -0.13 21.41
CA ASP A 268 -15.96 0.55 20.56
C ASP A 268 -16.80 -0.47 19.77
N GLU A 269 -16.14 -1.45 19.14
CA GLU A 269 -16.80 -2.58 18.48
C GLU A 269 -17.69 -3.42 19.41
N ASP A 270 -17.40 -3.40 20.71
CA ASP A 270 -18.18 -4.11 21.74
C ASP A 270 -19.29 -3.23 22.37
N GLY A 271 -19.43 -1.98 21.92
CA GLY A 271 -20.38 -1.00 22.46
C GLY A 271 -20.00 -0.46 23.85
N GLN A 272 -18.77 -0.69 24.31
CA GLN A 272 -18.24 -0.21 25.59
C GLN A 272 -17.59 1.17 25.44
N TYR A 273 -18.35 2.14 24.95
CA TYR A 273 -17.89 3.49 24.60
C TYR A 273 -17.11 4.21 25.71
N GLU A 274 -17.54 4.09 26.97
CA GLU A 274 -16.84 4.72 28.10
C GLU A 274 -15.41 4.19 28.26
N LYS A 275 -15.19 2.89 28.06
CA LYS A 275 -13.85 2.29 28.15
C LYS A 275 -13.01 2.64 26.94
N ALA A 276 -13.61 2.74 25.76
CA ALA A 276 -12.94 3.20 24.55
C ALA A 276 -12.42 4.63 24.74
N ASP A 277 -13.29 5.56 25.18
CA ASP A 277 -12.96 6.94 25.49
C ASP A 277 -11.85 7.06 26.54
N MET A 278 -11.90 6.23 27.60
CA MET A 278 -10.85 6.19 28.62
C MET A 278 -9.49 5.77 28.03
N CYS A 279 -9.47 4.78 27.14
CA CYS A 279 -8.24 4.27 26.54
C CYS A 279 -7.66 5.27 25.52
N GLN A 280 -8.53 5.88 24.71
CA GLN A 280 -8.19 6.99 23.81
C GLN A 280 -7.59 8.18 24.59
N SER A 281 -8.22 8.56 25.70
CA SER A 281 -7.77 9.67 26.55
C SER A 281 -6.42 9.37 27.20
N LYS A 282 -6.20 8.14 27.68
CA LYS A 282 -4.91 7.69 28.21
C LYS A 282 -3.82 7.73 27.14
N ALA A 283 -4.09 7.20 25.94
CA ALA A 283 -3.15 7.23 24.83
C ALA A 283 -2.75 8.67 24.47
N LEU A 284 -3.72 9.59 24.41
CA LEU A 284 -3.47 11.00 24.13
C LEU A 284 -2.68 11.68 25.26
N GLN A 285 -3.04 11.43 26.52
CA GLN A 285 -2.34 11.99 27.68
C GLN A 285 -0.88 11.53 27.73
N ILE A 286 -0.62 10.25 27.45
CA ILE A 286 0.72 9.67 27.33
C ILE A 286 1.51 10.47 26.27
N VAL A 287 0.96 10.61 25.06
CA VAL A 287 1.58 11.37 23.97
C VAL A 287 1.91 12.81 24.37
N LEU A 288 0.97 13.52 25.00
CA LEU A 288 1.12 14.93 25.41
C LEU A 288 2.09 15.12 26.58
N SER A 289 2.21 14.13 27.46
CA SER A 289 3.08 14.19 28.65
C SER A 289 4.52 13.77 28.34
N SER A 290 4.81 13.36 27.10
CA SER A 290 6.14 12.91 26.68
C SER A 290 7.07 14.09 26.37
N PRO A 291 8.13 14.34 27.18
CA PRO A 291 9.04 15.45 26.91
C PRO A 291 9.96 15.21 25.69
N ASN A 292 10.10 13.95 25.23
CA ASN A 292 11.03 13.57 24.16
C ASN A 292 10.38 12.74 23.05
N ILE A 293 9.06 12.87 22.83
CA ILE A 293 8.44 12.19 21.69
C ILE A 293 9.00 12.76 20.38
N ASP A 294 9.49 11.84 19.54
CA ASP A 294 9.90 12.18 18.19
C ASP A 294 8.70 12.81 17.44
N GLN A 295 8.94 13.93 16.78
CA GLN A 295 7.88 14.74 16.19
C GLN A 295 7.14 13.98 15.07
N MET A 296 7.85 13.14 14.32
CA MET A 296 7.22 12.32 13.27
C MET A 296 6.28 11.28 13.90
N HIS A 297 6.69 10.66 15.01
CA HIS A 297 5.82 9.76 15.76
C HIS A 297 4.61 10.48 16.39
N LEU A 298 4.81 11.67 16.95
CA LEU A 298 3.74 12.49 17.49
C LEU A 298 2.68 12.81 16.41
N ALA A 299 3.12 13.16 15.21
CA ALA A 299 2.24 13.45 14.09
C ALA A 299 1.42 12.21 13.65
N ASN A 300 2.05 11.03 13.62
CA ASN A 300 1.33 9.77 13.38
C ASN A 300 0.26 9.50 14.45
N CYS A 301 0.57 9.75 15.72
CA CYS A 301 -0.38 9.56 16.81
C CYS A 301 -1.59 10.49 16.64
N TYR A 302 -1.35 11.79 16.37
CA TYR A 302 -2.42 12.74 16.10
C TYR A 302 -3.28 12.34 14.89
N ASN A 303 -2.68 11.85 13.80
CA ASN A 303 -3.47 11.39 12.66
C ASN A 303 -4.40 10.22 13.05
N LYS A 304 -3.88 9.25 13.81
CA LYS A 304 -4.68 8.10 14.29
C LYS A 304 -5.80 8.50 15.25
N PHE A 305 -5.54 9.44 16.17
CA PHE A 305 -6.60 9.96 17.04
C PHE A 305 -7.67 10.70 16.24
N GLY A 306 -7.27 11.43 15.20
CA GLY A 306 -8.21 12.05 14.27
C GLY A 306 -9.11 11.02 13.57
N GLU A 307 -8.53 9.89 13.12
CA GLU A 307 -9.26 8.79 12.48
C GLU A 307 -10.28 8.18 13.44
N ALA A 308 -9.85 7.79 14.64
CA ALA A 308 -10.73 7.19 15.64
C ALA A 308 -11.86 8.14 16.07
N PHE A 309 -11.55 9.42 16.35
CA PHE A 309 -12.62 10.39 16.67
C PHE A 309 -13.59 10.63 15.52
N ARG A 310 -13.15 10.53 14.25
CA ARG A 310 -14.05 10.64 13.10
C ARG A 310 -14.99 9.44 13.01
N GLU A 311 -14.47 8.23 13.21
CA GLU A 311 -15.26 6.99 13.19
C GLU A 311 -16.34 6.98 14.28
N GLU A 312 -16.06 7.57 15.44
CA GLU A 312 -17.03 7.77 16.53
C GLU A 312 -17.97 8.98 16.33
N HIS A 313 -17.94 9.62 15.15
CA HIS A 313 -18.67 10.86 14.86
C HIS A 313 -18.35 12.06 15.79
N GLN A 314 -17.24 12.01 16.53
CA GLN A 314 -16.75 13.08 17.40
C GLN A 314 -15.92 14.11 16.60
N PHE A 315 -16.55 14.70 15.57
CA PHE A 315 -15.85 15.50 14.57
C PHE A 315 -15.11 16.73 15.14
N GLU A 316 -15.64 17.33 16.21
CA GLU A 316 -15.03 18.45 16.92
C GLU A 316 -13.69 18.10 17.59
N LYS A 317 -13.49 16.82 17.96
CA LYS A 317 -12.20 16.32 18.47
C LYS A 317 -11.27 15.87 17.34
N ALA A 318 -11.82 15.36 16.24
CA ALA A 318 -11.04 14.87 15.11
C ALA A 318 -10.25 15.98 14.39
N LEU A 319 -10.90 17.10 14.07
CA LEU A 319 -10.28 18.18 13.28
C LEU A 319 -9.02 18.77 13.92
N PRO A 320 -8.99 19.11 15.24
CA PRO A 320 -7.78 19.56 15.91
C PRO A 320 -6.64 18.55 15.84
N MET A 321 -6.93 17.25 15.95
CA MET A 321 -5.91 16.20 15.87
C MET A 321 -5.29 16.15 14.48
N TYR A 322 -6.09 16.13 13.41
CA TYR A 322 -5.56 16.19 12.05
C TYR A 322 -4.76 17.48 11.78
N LYS A 323 -5.23 18.63 12.25
CA LYS A 323 -4.50 19.91 12.12
C LYS A 323 -3.17 19.88 12.86
N ALA A 324 -3.11 19.27 14.05
CA ALA A 324 -1.86 19.10 14.79
C ALA A 324 -0.88 18.18 14.05
N ALA A 325 -1.35 17.04 13.52
CA ALA A 325 -0.55 16.15 12.68
C ALA A 325 0.01 16.89 11.45
N LEU A 326 -0.85 17.61 10.74
CA LEU A 326 -0.49 18.38 9.55
C LEU A 326 0.56 19.45 9.85
N ALA A 327 0.41 20.20 10.95
CA ALA A 327 1.35 21.25 11.33
C ALA A 327 2.75 20.69 11.59
N ILE A 328 2.85 19.52 12.21
CA ILE A 328 4.13 18.85 12.42
C ILE A 328 4.70 18.35 11.09
N TRP A 329 3.90 17.69 10.25
CA TRP A 329 4.37 17.19 8.96
C TRP A 329 4.87 18.29 8.04
N LEU A 330 4.16 19.41 7.95
CA LEU A 330 4.60 20.58 7.16
C LEU A 330 5.91 21.19 7.68
N LYS A 331 6.23 21.02 8.96
CA LYS A 331 7.46 21.52 9.56
C LYS A 331 8.68 20.62 9.30
N TYR A 332 8.49 19.31 9.30
CA TYR A 332 9.59 18.34 9.29
C TYR A 332 9.77 17.58 7.97
N LEU A 333 8.76 17.59 7.10
CA LEU A 333 8.79 16.90 5.81
C LEU A 333 8.80 17.90 4.65
N PRO A 334 9.39 17.51 3.50
CA PRO A 334 9.19 18.22 2.24
C PRO A 334 7.69 18.38 1.95
N ALA A 335 7.30 19.50 1.35
CA ALA A 335 5.90 19.82 1.07
C ALA A 335 5.17 18.76 0.23
N ASN A 336 5.91 17.93 -0.51
CA ASN A 336 5.41 16.88 -1.36
C ASN A 336 5.37 15.49 -0.66
N HIS A 337 5.59 15.38 0.64
CA HIS A 337 5.66 14.07 1.27
C HIS A 337 4.28 13.35 1.34
N PRO A 338 4.20 12.02 1.07
CA PRO A 338 2.94 11.26 1.09
C PRO A 338 2.12 11.39 2.38
N ASN A 339 2.77 11.43 3.56
CA ASN A 339 2.09 11.65 4.84
C ASN A 339 1.26 12.95 4.89
N ILE A 340 1.70 14.01 4.20
CA ILE A 340 0.94 15.27 4.13
C ILE A 340 -0.33 15.06 3.29
N ALA A 341 -0.23 14.32 2.18
CA ALA A 341 -1.37 13.97 1.35
C ALA A 341 -2.39 13.10 2.11
N ALA A 342 -1.92 12.13 2.90
CA ALA A 342 -2.78 11.29 3.75
C ALA A 342 -3.58 12.13 4.76
N VAL A 343 -2.93 13.07 5.45
CA VAL A 343 -3.63 13.94 6.41
C VAL A 343 -4.62 14.88 5.71
N TYR A 344 -4.29 15.42 4.54
CA TYR A 344 -5.26 16.20 3.76
C TYR A 344 -6.47 15.37 3.33
N ASN A 345 -6.26 14.12 2.90
CA ASN A 345 -7.35 13.21 2.57
C ASN A 345 -8.25 12.97 3.79
N ASN A 346 -7.67 12.73 4.96
CA ASN A 346 -8.43 12.50 6.18
C ASN A 346 -9.24 13.73 6.62
N ILE A 347 -8.67 14.93 6.50
CA ILE A 347 -9.39 16.20 6.72
C ILE A 347 -10.53 16.35 5.73
N ALA A 348 -10.31 16.02 4.45
CA ALA A 348 -11.34 16.08 3.42
C ALA A 348 -12.51 15.12 3.71
N THR A 349 -12.20 13.89 4.12
CA THR A 349 -13.21 12.91 4.53
C THR A 349 -13.98 13.38 5.75
N LEU A 350 -13.30 13.95 6.75
CA LEU A 350 -13.97 14.53 7.93
C LEU A 350 -14.98 15.61 7.54
N TYR A 351 -14.62 16.52 6.62
CA TYR A 351 -15.56 17.52 6.12
C TYR A 351 -16.70 16.89 5.32
N SER A 352 -16.42 15.85 4.53
CA SER A 352 -17.46 15.10 3.80
C SER A 352 -18.46 14.44 4.75
N ASP A 353 -18.00 13.89 5.87
CA ASP A 353 -18.85 13.26 6.90
C ASP A 353 -19.70 14.31 7.65
N GLN A 354 -19.22 15.55 7.72
CA GLN A 354 -19.96 16.71 8.23
C GLN A 354 -20.88 17.37 7.18
N GLU A 355 -21.01 16.78 5.99
CA GLU A 355 -21.76 17.36 4.85
C GLU A 355 -21.22 18.73 4.36
N GLN A 356 -19.98 19.06 4.72
CA GLN A 356 -19.27 20.26 4.29
C GLN A 356 -18.49 19.97 3.01
N TYR A 357 -19.23 19.78 1.91
CA TYR A 357 -18.66 19.24 0.68
C TYR A 357 -17.69 20.19 -0.03
N ASP A 358 -17.85 21.51 0.10
CA ASP A 358 -16.93 22.48 -0.51
C ASP A 358 -15.53 22.40 0.10
N GLU A 359 -15.45 22.32 1.43
CA GLU A 359 -14.21 22.09 2.16
C GLU A 359 -13.63 20.71 1.83
N ALA A 360 -14.46 19.67 1.74
CA ALA A 360 -14.02 18.34 1.35
C ALA A 360 -13.36 18.35 -0.04
N VAL A 361 -14.03 18.91 -1.05
CA VAL A 361 -13.49 19.04 -2.42
C VAL A 361 -12.18 19.84 -2.43
N PHE A 362 -12.09 20.92 -1.64
CA PHE A 362 -10.85 21.69 -1.52
C PHE A 362 -9.68 20.84 -1.00
N TYR A 363 -9.87 20.07 0.07
CA TYR A 363 -8.81 19.25 0.64
C TYR A 363 -8.50 18.01 -0.19
N TYR A 364 -9.48 17.36 -0.82
CA TYR A 364 -9.22 16.28 -1.77
C TYR A 364 -8.41 16.75 -2.98
N ASN A 365 -8.67 17.95 -3.49
CA ASN A 365 -7.86 18.53 -4.57
C ASN A 365 -6.41 18.80 -4.12
N LYS A 366 -6.18 19.23 -2.87
CA LYS A 366 -4.82 19.33 -2.32
C LYS A 366 -4.13 17.98 -2.25
N THR A 367 -4.83 16.94 -1.79
CA THR A 367 -4.32 15.56 -1.80
C THR A 367 -3.91 15.15 -3.22
N LEU A 368 -4.79 15.36 -4.19
CA LEU A 368 -4.55 14.99 -5.58
C LEU A 368 -3.34 15.71 -6.18
N GLN A 369 -3.20 17.03 -5.94
CA GLN A 369 -2.05 17.81 -6.38
C GLN A 369 -0.73 17.28 -5.82
N LEU A 370 -0.70 16.86 -4.55
CA LEU A 370 0.50 16.27 -3.95
C LEU A 370 0.81 14.91 -4.56
N GLN A 371 -0.19 14.06 -4.76
CA GLN A 371 -0.03 12.74 -5.37
C GLN A 371 0.52 12.86 -6.80
N ILE A 372 0.00 13.79 -7.62
CA ILE A 372 0.48 14.03 -9.00
C ILE A 372 1.99 14.35 -9.02
N ASN A 373 2.47 15.10 -8.03
CA ASN A 373 3.86 15.51 -7.97
C ASN A 373 4.81 14.43 -7.43
N THR A 374 4.30 13.31 -6.87
CA THR A 374 5.11 12.39 -6.06
C THR A 374 4.96 10.92 -6.39
N LEU A 375 3.82 10.52 -6.93
CA LEU A 375 3.51 9.13 -7.22
C LEU A 375 3.60 8.86 -8.72
N PRO A 376 4.01 7.65 -9.13
CA PRO A 376 4.00 7.26 -10.53
C PRO A 376 2.57 7.27 -11.09
N GLU A 377 2.45 7.45 -12.40
CA GLU A 377 1.16 7.43 -13.10
C GLU A 377 0.38 6.14 -12.77
N ASN A 378 -0.92 6.27 -12.49
CA ASN A 378 -1.83 5.18 -12.11
C ASN A 378 -1.57 4.53 -10.73
N HIS A 379 -0.88 5.20 -9.80
CA HIS A 379 -0.82 4.74 -8.41
C HIS A 379 -2.23 4.57 -7.77
N PRO A 380 -2.50 3.49 -7.00
CA PRO A 380 -3.83 3.23 -6.41
C PRO A 380 -4.44 4.36 -5.57
N GLU A 381 -3.59 5.17 -4.95
CA GLU A 381 -4.01 6.34 -4.15
C GLU A 381 -4.74 7.41 -4.97
N PHE A 382 -4.46 7.50 -6.27
CA PHE A 382 -5.24 8.34 -7.18
C PHE A 382 -6.68 7.85 -7.26
N ALA A 383 -6.89 6.53 -7.36
CA ALA A 383 -8.23 5.96 -7.48
C ALA A 383 -9.07 6.22 -6.23
N VAL A 384 -8.47 6.14 -5.04
CA VAL A 384 -9.13 6.49 -3.76
C VAL A 384 -9.56 7.95 -3.78
N THR A 385 -8.64 8.85 -4.13
CA THR A 385 -8.91 10.31 -4.11
C THR A 385 -9.96 10.69 -5.15
N TYR A 386 -9.89 10.14 -6.36
CA TYR A 386 -10.89 10.34 -7.41
C TYR A 386 -12.27 9.79 -7.03
N HIS A 387 -12.32 8.63 -6.40
CA HIS A 387 -13.58 8.06 -5.91
C HIS A 387 -14.23 8.96 -4.85
N ASN A 388 -13.43 9.48 -3.92
CA ASN A 388 -13.92 10.38 -2.89
C ASN A 388 -14.36 11.74 -3.44
N LEU A 389 -13.62 12.30 -4.41
CA LEU A 389 -14.04 13.50 -5.14
C LEU A 389 -15.36 13.28 -5.86
N SER A 390 -15.54 12.12 -6.50
CA SER A 390 -16.78 11.77 -7.18
C SER A 390 -17.98 11.79 -6.21
N LYS A 391 -17.84 11.14 -5.05
CA LYS A 391 -18.87 11.17 -3.98
C LYS A 391 -19.16 12.60 -3.51
N ALA A 392 -18.13 13.41 -3.27
CA ALA A 392 -18.31 14.79 -2.84
C ALA A 392 -19.01 15.65 -3.91
N PHE A 393 -18.63 15.56 -5.18
CA PHE A 393 -19.29 16.27 -6.27
C PHE A 393 -20.74 15.82 -6.47
N PHE A 394 -21.02 14.52 -6.34
CA PHE A 394 -22.38 14.02 -6.42
C PHE A 394 -23.28 14.64 -5.34
N ARG A 395 -22.77 14.76 -4.11
CA ARG A 395 -23.49 15.41 -3.01
C ARG A 395 -23.67 16.92 -3.20
N GLN A 396 -22.85 17.55 -4.04
CA GLN A 396 -23.04 18.94 -4.49
C GLN A 396 -23.98 19.06 -5.69
N GLU A 397 -24.65 17.97 -6.11
CA GLU A 397 -25.49 17.91 -7.31
C GLU A 397 -24.71 18.17 -8.62
N LYS A 398 -23.39 18.04 -8.59
CA LYS A 398 -22.47 18.21 -9.73
C LYS A 398 -22.21 16.86 -10.39
N LEU A 399 -23.24 16.36 -11.10
CA LEU A 399 -23.25 15.02 -11.66
C LEU A 399 -22.16 14.78 -12.71
N ILE A 400 -21.89 15.78 -13.56
CA ILE A 400 -20.89 15.66 -14.64
C ILE A 400 -19.50 15.46 -14.04
N GLU A 401 -19.11 16.33 -13.10
CA GLU A 401 -17.84 16.22 -12.38
C GLU A 401 -17.75 14.90 -11.61
N ALA A 402 -18.84 14.45 -10.98
CA ALA A 402 -18.88 13.17 -10.28
C ALA A 402 -18.59 11.98 -11.22
N VAL A 403 -19.22 11.95 -12.40
CA VAL A 403 -19.01 10.92 -13.44
C VAL A 403 -17.58 10.93 -13.96
N GLU A 404 -17.01 12.11 -14.23
CA GLU A 404 -15.62 12.23 -14.70
C GLU A 404 -14.62 11.65 -13.70
N HIS A 405 -14.78 11.97 -12.41
CA HIS A 405 -13.86 11.51 -11.37
C HIS A 405 -13.97 10.00 -11.13
N ILE A 406 -15.18 9.42 -11.10
CA ILE A 406 -15.30 7.97 -10.93
C ILE A 406 -14.77 7.19 -12.14
N ARG A 407 -14.86 7.74 -13.36
CA ARG A 407 -14.23 7.14 -14.56
C ARG A 407 -12.72 7.05 -14.40
N MET A 408 -12.07 8.10 -13.86
CA MET A 408 -10.63 8.07 -13.57
C MET A 408 -10.28 7.03 -12.52
N ALA A 409 -11.05 6.94 -11.43
CA ALA A 409 -10.86 5.91 -10.41
C ALA A 409 -11.00 4.49 -10.96
N CYS A 410 -12.05 4.22 -11.74
CA CYS A 410 -12.28 2.93 -12.40
C CYS A 410 -11.13 2.54 -13.33
N LYS A 411 -10.65 3.49 -14.13
CA LYS A 411 -9.53 3.26 -15.06
C LYS A 411 -8.29 2.80 -14.30
N ILE A 412 -7.94 3.50 -13.22
CA ILE A 412 -6.78 3.17 -12.39
C ILE A 412 -6.97 1.82 -11.69
N ASN A 413 -8.11 1.60 -11.03
CA ASN A 413 -8.37 0.35 -10.32
C ASN A 413 -8.31 -0.86 -11.27
N SER A 414 -8.86 -0.74 -12.48
CA SER A 414 -8.85 -1.83 -13.48
C SER A 414 -7.46 -2.12 -14.05
N LEU A 415 -6.53 -1.16 -13.98
CA LEU A 415 -5.15 -1.36 -14.40
C LEU A 415 -4.29 -2.01 -13.31
N VAL A 416 -4.54 -1.68 -12.03
CA VAL A 416 -3.69 -2.12 -10.92
C VAL A 416 -4.16 -3.42 -10.29
N PHE A 417 -5.46 -3.65 -10.20
CA PHE A 417 -6.02 -4.78 -9.48
C PHE A 417 -6.70 -5.80 -10.42
N PRO A 418 -6.73 -7.09 -10.03
CA PRO A 418 -7.58 -8.08 -10.69
C PRO A 418 -9.05 -7.68 -10.73
N ILE A 419 -9.81 -8.21 -11.71
CA ILE A 419 -11.21 -7.87 -11.98
C ILE A 419 -12.13 -8.13 -10.76
N ASP A 420 -11.80 -9.14 -9.96
CA ASP A 420 -12.52 -9.57 -8.76
C ASP A 420 -12.13 -8.79 -7.48
N HIS A 421 -11.21 -7.84 -7.57
CA HIS A 421 -10.79 -7.05 -6.43
C HIS A 421 -11.89 -6.08 -5.97
N HIS A 422 -12.18 -6.02 -4.67
CA HIS A 422 -13.25 -5.20 -4.08
C HIS A 422 -13.26 -3.75 -4.59
N ARG A 423 -12.09 -3.09 -4.64
CA ARG A 423 -12.00 -1.71 -5.15
C ARG A 423 -12.42 -1.54 -6.61
N VAL A 424 -12.17 -2.53 -7.46
CA VAL A 424 -12.61 -2.51 -8.87
C VAL A 424 -14.13 -2.58 -8.90
N ILE A 425 -14.70 -3.56 -8.21
CA ILE A 425 -16.15 -3.79 -8.11
C ILE A 425 -16.86 -2.55 -7.58
N GLU A 426 -16.44 -2.02 -6.43
CA GLU A 426 -17.06 -0.85 -5.80
C GLU A 426 -17.00 0.39 -6.71
N SER A 427 -15.83 0.66 -7.31
CA SER A 427 -15.70 1.80 -8.22
C SER A 427 -16.57 1.65 -9.48
N GLN A 428 -16.67 0.44 -10.04
CA GLN A 428 -17.51 0.17 -11.21
C GLN A 428 -19.00 0.30 -10.87
N GLN A 429 -19.43 -0.21 -9.72
CA GLN A 429 -20.80 -0.05 -9.24
C GLN A 429 -21.18 1.42 -9.09
N TRP A 430 -20.31 2.21 -8.44
CA TRP A 430 -20.53 3.65 -8.30
C TRP A 430 -20.53 4.38 -9.65
N ARG A 431 -19.65 3.99 -10.58
CA ARG A 431 -19.65 4.54 -11.95
C ARG A 431 -20.96 4.25 -12.66
N ASP A 432 -21.40 2.99 -12.65
CA ASP A 432 -22.56 2.56 -13.40
C ASP A 432 -23.84 3.24 -12.86
N GLU A 433 -23.92 3.50 -11.55
CA GLU A 433 -24.98 4.32 -10.94
C GLU A 433 -24.98 5.77 -11.46
N LEU A 434 -23.82 6.45 -11.40
CA LEU A 434 -23.72 7.84 -11.86
C LEU A 434 -23.92 7.98 -13.37
N GLU A 435 -23.42 7.03 -14.17
CA GLU A 435 -23.64 7.02 -15.62
C GLU A 435 -25.10 6.74 -15.98
N ALA A 436 -25.78 5.85 -15.26
CA ALA A 436 -27.22 5.66 -15.42
C ALA A 436 -27.98 6.96 -15.16
N GLN A 437 -27.67 7.66 -14.07
CA GLN A 437 -28.34 8.92 -13.73
C GLN A 437 -28.06 10.01 -14.76
N HIS A 438 -26.82 10.12 -15.24
CA HIS A 438 -26.42 11.10 -16.24
C HIS A 438 -27.05 10.81 -17.62
N SER A 439 -27.04 9.56 -18.07
CA SER A 439 -27.72 9.18 -19.31
C SER A 439 -29.23 9.39 -19.22
N TYR A 440 -29.82 9.16 -18.04
CA TYR A 440 -31.24 9.42 -17.82
C TYR A 440 -31.55 10.93 -17.87
N SER A 441 -30.70 11.80 -17.32
CA SER A 441 -30.89 13.25 -17.40
C SER A 441 -30.74 13.79 -18.81
N ASP A 442 -29.90 13.15 -19.62
CA ASP A 442 -29.65 13.52 -21.01
C ASP A 442 -30.66 12.87 -21.99
N GLU A 443 -31.69 12.19 -21.46
CA GLU A 443 -32.70 11.45 -22.22
C GLU A 443 -32.13 10.32 -23.11
N ASP A 444 -30.88 9.90 -22.89
CA ASP A 444 -30.27 8.72 -23.51
C ASP A 444 -30.67 7.45 -22.75
N TYR A 445 -31.95 7.09 -22.90
CA TYR A 445 -32.54 5.95 -22.18
C TYR A 445 -31.91 4.61 -22.56
N THR A 446 -31.38 4.47 -23.78
CA THR A 446 -30.69 3.26 -24.24
C THR A 446 -29.44 3.02 -23.41
N ARG A 447 -28.61 4.05 -23.25
CA ARG A 447 -27.41 3.95 -22.43
C ARG A 447 -27.73 3.80 -20.95
N ALA A 448 -28.76 4.49 -20.45
CA ALA A 448 -29.22 4.35 -19.08
C ALA A 448 -29.68 2.91 -18.77
N GLU A 449 -30.39 2.26 -19.70
CA GLU A 449 -30.83 0.85 -19.57
C GLU A 449 -29.63 -0.10 -19.40
N GLU A 450 -28.56 0.06 -20.17
CA GLU A 450 -27.39 -0.83 -20.11
C GLU A 450 -26.74 -0.86 -18.72
N PHE A 451 -26.67 0.29 -18.05
CA PHE A 451 -26.14 0.40 -16.69
C PHE A 451 -27.13 -0.10 -15.64
N LEU A 452 -28.40 0.31 -15.75
CA LEU A 452 -29.44 -0.07 -14.80
C LEU A 452 -29.74 -1.57 -14.83
N LYS A 453 -29.74 -2.23 -16.00
CA LYS A 453 -29.94 -3.68 -16.11
C LYS A 453 -28.85 -4.44 -15.36
N ARG A 454 -27.58 -4.13 -15.61
CA ARG A 454 -26.44 -4.76 -14.90
C ARG A 454 -26.54 -4.58 -13.39
N ARG A 455 -26.84 -3.36 -12.93
CA ARG A 455 -26.99 -3.06 -11.49
C ARG A 455 -28.14 -3.83 -10.84
N VAL A 456 -29.33 -3.84 -11.46
CA VAL A 456 -30.48 -4.60 -10.96
C VAL A 456 -30.18 -6.10 -10.92
N GLU A 457 -29.45 -6.66 -11.90
CA GLU A 457 -29.06 -8.08 -11.88
C GLU A 457 -28.14 -8.43 -10.71
N ASP A 458 -27.17 -7.57 -10.39
CA ASP A 458 -26.26 -7.77 -9.27
C ASP A 458 -26.94 -7.58 -7.91
N GLU A 459 -27.79 -6.55 -7.79
CA GLU A 459 -28.56 -6.28 -6.58
C GLU A 459 -29.56 -7.39 -6.27
N VAL A 460 -30.19 -8.00 -7.28
CA VAL A 460 -31.08 -9.15 -7.07
C VAL A 460 -30.37 -10.38 -6.50
N ARG A 461 -29.08 -10.54 -6.78
CA ARG A 461 -28.27 -11.65 -6.24
C ARG A 461 -27.82 -11.41 -4.81
N SER A 462 -27.72 -10.15 -4.39
CA SER A 462 -27.01 -9.72 -3.17
C SER A 462 -27.92 -9.10 -2.11
N LEU A 463 -29.02 -8.47 -2.53
CA LEU A 463 -29.92 -7.72 -1.67
C LEU A 463 -31.29 -8.40 -1.54
N PRO A 464 -31.96 -8.25 -0.39
CA PRO A 464 -33.37 -8.60 -0.24
C PRO A 464 -34.28 -7.87 -1.24
N ALA A 465 -35.40 -8.50 -1.61
CA ALA A 465 -36.33 -7.94 -2.60
C ALA A 465 -37.04 -6.65 -2.17
N ASP A 466 -36.96 -6.31 -0.88
CA ASP A 466 -37.52 -5.11 -0.24
C ASP A 466 -36.48 -4.02 0.03
N HIS A 467 -35.21 -4.21 -0.39
CA HIS A 467 -34.16 -3.20 -0.25
C HIS A 467 -34.51 -1.92 -1.05
N GLU A 468 -34.35 -0.75 -0.43
CA GLU A 468 -34.81 0.53 -0.99
C GLU A 468 -34.13 0.86 -2.34
N ASP A 469 -32.81 0.68 -2.44
CA ASP A 469 -32.06 0.93 -3.67
C ASP A 469 -32.52 0.04 -4.83
N LEU A 470 -32.74 -1.26 -4.58
CA LEU A 470 -33.21 -2.19 -5.60
C LEU A 470 -34.61 -1.81 -6.11
N ILE A 471 -35.48 -1.34 -5.21
CA ILE A 471 -36.81 -0.85 -5.58
C ILE A 471 -36.68 0.38 -6.48
N LEU A 472 -35.81 1.33 -6.11
CA LEU A 472 -35.58 2.57 -6.86
C LEU A 472 -34.98 2.28 -8.24
N HIS A 473 -33.93 1.45 -8.32
CA HIS A 473 -33.28 1.11 -9.60
C HIS A 473 -34.24 0.36 -10.52
N ARG A 474 -35.06 -0.56 -10.01
CA ARG A 474 -36.11 -1.23 -10.81
C ARG A 474 -37.15 -0.24 -11.34
N PHE A 475 -37.55 0.73 -10.53
CA PHE A 475 -38.47 1.78 -10.96
C PHE A 475 -37.86 2.65 -12.06
N THR A 476 -36.61 3.08 -11.91
CA THR A 476 -35.90 3.89 -12.91
C THR A 476 -35.67 3.11 -14.20
N LEU A 477 -35.29 1.82 -14.11
CA LEU A 477 -35.15 0.93 -15.27
C LEU A 477 -36.47 0.77 -16.02
N ALA A 478 -37.58 0.55 -15.30
CA ALA A 478 -38.90 0.45 -15.91
C ALA A 478 -39.29 1.73 -16.67
N ARG A 479 -38.96 2.91 -16.13
CA ARG A 479 -39.20 4.18 -16.83
C ARG A 479 -38.31 4.32 -18.07
N ALA A 480 -37.03 3.97 -17.99
CA ALA A 480 -36.12 4.01 -19.15
C ALA A 480 -36.61 3.08 -20.27
N LEU A 481 -37.08 1.88 -19.93
CA LEU A 481 -37.69 0.93 -20.87
C LEU A 481 -39.00 1.46 -21.48
N TYR A 482 -39.83 2.12 -20.67
CA TYR A 482 -41.07 2.73 -21.16
C TYR A 482 -40.81 3.81 -22.22
N TYR A 483 -39.84 4.70 -22.00
CA TYR A 483 -39.49 5.74 -22.99
C TYR A 483 -38.86 5.18 -24.26
N GLN A 484 -38.39 3.94 -24.23
CA GLN A 484 -37.93 3.19 -25.42
C GLN A 484 -39.04 2.33 -26.04
N GLU A 485 -40.28 2.44 -25.59
CA GLU A 485 -41.43 1.63 -26.04
C GLU A 485 -41.27 0.11 -25.79
N LYS A 486 -40.36 -0.30 -24.91
CA LYS A 486 -40.21 -1.69 -24.44
C LYS A 486 -41.23 -2.01 -23.34
N LEU A 487 -42.51 -1.87 -23.67
CA LEU A 487 -43.61 -1.78 -22.71
C LEU A 487 -43.79 -3.04 -21.83
N GLU A 488 -43.61 -4.24 -22.38
CA GLU A 488 -43.75 -5.49 -21.62
C GLU A 488 -42.66 -5.64 -20.54
N GLU A 489 -41.40 -5.39 -20.89
CA GLU A 489 -40.28 -5.40 -19.94
C GLU A 489 -40.46 -4.30 -18.89
N ALA A 490 -40.86 -3.09 -19.32
CA ALA A 490 -41.18 -1.98 -18.43
C ALA A 490 -42.26 -2.36 -17.41
N LEU A 491 -43.33 -3.03 -17.87
CA LEU A 491 -44.42 -3.48 -17.00
C LEU A 491 -43.94 -4.49 -15.95
N GLN A 492 -43.08 -5.43 -16.33
CA GLN A 492 -42.54 -6.43 -15.40
C GLN A 492 -41.74 -5.78 -14.27
N HIS A 493 -40.77 -4.91 -14.61
CA HIS A 493 -39.96 -4.21 -13.61
C HIS A 493 -40.80 -3.27 -12.74
N MET A 494 -41.75 -2.53 -13.33
CA MET A 494 -42.64 -1.62 -12.60
C MET A 494 -43.54 -2.37 -11.61
N LYS A 495 -44.07 -3.54 -12.00
CA LYS A 495 -44.92 -4.35 -11.13
C LYS A 495 -44.15 -4.84 -9.90
N ILE A 496 -42.91 -5.29 -10.09
CA ILE A 496 -42.04 -5.71 -8.98
C ILE A 496 -41.73 -4.51 -8.07
N ALA A 497 -41.31 -3.39 -8.63
CA ALA A 497 -41.01 -2.17 -7.86
C ALA A 497 -42.23 -1.70 -7.04
N TYR A 498 -43.42 -1.66 -7.63
CA TYR A 498 -44.66 -1.29 -6.94
C TYR A 498 -45.03 -2.28 -5.82
N THR A 499 -44.95 -3.59 -6.08
CA THR A 499 -45.29 -4.61 -5.08
C THR A 499 -44.35 -4.56 -3.88
N SER A 500 -43.03 -4.44 -4.10
CA SER A 500 -42.07 -4.27 -3.00
C SER A 500 -42.29 -2.94 -2.24
N ARG A 501 -42.58 -1.83 -2.93
CA ARG A 501 -42.80 -0.51 -2.29
C ARG A 501 -44.09 -0.45 -1.48
N SER A 502 -45.17 -1.07 -1.96
CA SER A 502 -46.46 -1.13 -1.25
C SER A 502 -46.46 -2.12 -0.08
N ALA A 503 -45.52 -3.07 -0.05
CA ALA A 503 -45.30 -3.94 1.10
C ALA A 503 -44.52 -3.23 2.23
N THR A 504 -43.66 -2.28 1.88
CA THR A 504 -42.77 -1.58 2.83
C THR A 504 -43.36 -0.27 3.36
N LEU A 505 -44.20 0.42 2.58
CA LEU A 505 -44.75 1.73 2.94
C LEU A 505 -46.29 1.76 2.90
N PRO A 506 -46.92 2.64 3.70
CA PRO A 506 -48.37 2.86 3.67
C PRO A 506 -48.89 3.25 2.27
N ALA A 507 -50.15 2.89 1.99
CA ALA A 507 -50.77 3.13 0.67
C ALA A 507 -50.92 4.62 0.31
N ASP A 508 -50.97 5.50 1.31
CA ASP A 508 -51.04 6.95 1.16
C ASP A 508 -49.66 7.61 1.01
N HIS A 509 -48.58 6.84 1.13
CA HIS A 509 -47.22 7.36 0.94
C HIS A 509 -47.02 7.82 -0.52
N HIS A 510 -46.42 9.00 -0.69
CA HIS A 510 -46.29 9.66 -2.00
C HIS A 510 -45.63 8.76 -3.06
N THR A 511 -44.57 8.03 -2.69
CA THR A 511 -43.85 7.12 -3.61
C THR A 511 -44.71 5.92 -4.04
N VAL A 512 -45.53 5.36 -3.15
CA VAL A 512 -46.45 4.25 -3.48
C VAL A 512 -47.50 4.73 -4.48
N ILE A 513 -48.06 5.93 -4.26
CA ILE A 513 -49.00 6.57 -5.19
C ILE A 513 -48.34 6.82 -6.55
N GLN A 514 -47.12 7.34 -6.56
CA GLN A 514 -46.36 7.60 -7.79
C GLN A 514 -46.13 6.32 -8.59
N TYR A 515 -45.69 5.24 -7.93
CA TYR A 515 -45.42 3.96 -8.57
C TYR A 515 -46.71 3.32 -9.10
N HIS A 516 -47.80 3.45 -8.35
CA HIS A 516 -49.12 3.02 -8.81
C HIS A 516 -49.56 3.76 -10.08
N LYS A 517 -49.42 5.08 -10.12
CA LYS A 517 -49.76 5.89 -11.29
C LYS A 517 -48.97 5.46 -12.53
N TRP A 518 -47.66 5.26 -12.38
CA TRP A 518 -46.82 4.74 -13.46
C TRP A 518 -47.26 3.36 -13.92
N LEU A 519 -47.53 2.44 -12.98
CA LEU A 519 -47.99 1.09 -13.29
C LEU A 519 -49.32 1.11 -14.08
N GLN A 520 -50.27 1.97 -13.71
CA GLN A 520 -51.53 2.11 -14.45
C GLN A 520 -51.32 2.76 -15.82
N GLY A 521 -50.44 3.76 -15.90
CA GLY A 521 -50.07 4.41 -17.17
C GLY A 521 -49.53 3.41 -18.18
N ILE A 522 -48.53 2.60 -17.79
CA ILE A 522 -47.94 1.58 -18.66
C ILE A 522 -49.00 0.57 -19.14
N LYS A 523 -49.88 0.11 -18.24
CA LYS A 523 -50.98 -0.81 -18.61
C LYS A 523 -51.96 -0.20 -19.60
N ALA A 524 -52.29 1.08 -19.43
CA ALA A 524 -53.18 1.79 -20.34
C ALA A 524 -52.55 1.91 -21.72
N THR A 525 -51.27 2.29 -21.80
CA THR A 525 -50.52 2.36 -23.07
C THR A 525 -50.48 1.01 -23.77
N ILE A 526 -50.16 -0.09 -23.08
CA ILE A 526 -50.17 -1.44 -23.67
C ILE A 526 -51.53 -1.77 -24.26
N LYS A 527 -52.61 -1.51 -23.49
CA LYS A 527 -53.98 -1.76 -23.93
C LYS A 527 -54.35 -0.96 -25.18
N GLU A 528 -53.95 0.30 -25.26
CA GLU A 528 -54.16 1.13 -26.45
C GLU A 528 -53.42 0.57 -27.69
N TYR A 529 -52.20 0.05 -27.53
CA TYR A 529 -51.46 -0.60 -28.62
C TYR A 529 -52.14 -1.89 -29.10
N GLU A 530 -52.64 -2.71 -28.17
CA GLU A 530 -53.39 -3.94 -28.48
C GLU A 530 -54.70 -3.62 -29.22
N GLU A 531 -55.46 -2.63 -28.74
CA GLU A 531 -56.72 -2.21 -29.37
C GLU A 531 -56.49 -1.64 -30.78
N ASN A 532 -55.41 -0.86 -31.00
CA ASN A 532 -55.09 -0.31 -32.33
C ASN A 532 -54.59 -1.38 -33.32
N THR A 533 -53.85 -2.39 -32.86
CA THR A 533 -53.36 -3.46 -33.73
C THR A 533 -54.46 -4.45 -34.14
N ASP A 534 -55.48 -4.65 -33.31
CA ASP A 534 -56.67 -5.43 -33.70
C ASP A 534 -57.59 -4.68 -34.68
N VAL A 535 -57.63 -3.35 -34.63
CA VAL A 535 -58.36 -2.51 -35.60
C VAL A 535 -57.68 -2.49 -36.97
N GLU A 536 -56.34 -2.52 -37.03
CA GLU A 536 -55.61 -2.63 -38.29
C GLU A 536 -55.74 -4.02 -38.94
N LYS A 537 -55.75 -5.10 -38.15
CA LYS A 537 -55.96 -6.47 -38.65
C LYS A 537 -57.39 -6.77 -39.10
N THR A 538 -58.38 -6.04 -38.57
CA THR A 538 -59.79 -6.19 -38.99
C THR A 538 -60.13 -5.36 -40.22
N ASN A 539 -59.28 -4.39 -40.59
CA ASN A 539 -59.41 -3.55 -41.79
C ASN A 539 -58.51 -3.98 -42.97
N SER A 540 -57.58 -4.93 -42.79
CA SER A 540 -56.83 -5.62 -43.86
C SER A 540 -57.53 -6.90 -44.30
#